data_AF-A0A2S6QYR2-F1
#
_entry.id   AF-A0A2S6QYR2-F1
#
_cell.length_a   1.000
_cell.length_b   1.000
_cell.length_c   1.000
_cell.angle_alpha   90.00
_cell.angle_beta   90.00
_cell.angle_gamma   90.00
#
_symmetry.space_group_name_H-M   'P 1'
#
loop_
_entity.id
_entity.type
_entity.pdbx_description
1 polymer ?
#
loop_
_entity_poly.entity_id
_entity_poly.type
_entity_poly.pdbx_seq_one_letter_code
_entity_poly.pdbx_strand_id
1 'polypeptide(L)'
;DNYKILIDGLTNPEKIHFIPQHEGMIVDSAEQALSTSGTTTVLSIEKDTKSKKEFTELEGILNVDEKHFVKVKTTPEFKQEITVTLPTEVSPTEVKTYTVEEVKTDKTLQLTLLFAFLGGLVLNLMPCVLPVLSLKALSLLHHANHKLSWWYGLVYTAGIMATFIGFAFIMVFFKQNGHEVGWGFQLQSPVFVATLSLIIMMVGLQLSGVFHIGTSLGRLQNLVSGHGTISTLFSGMLITLVATPCTAPFMAAAVAFALTQPSEITYLTFGAMGLGLAFPYLAMTFMPFLLRLLPKPGAWEITFQNFLAFPMYATVLWLVWVYGQQTSMIDLFKLIIALFVVSFGVWVFGKTNVLSARFIKKIVGYLFLIASLLYFYFNAGVFDEYVKKYIPQSNISIEWNEWSIHEIEKGLSEGRPVFVNFTADWCITCKVNELTTFKSEAAAKFVESKGILMLKADWTMKDESIRKELQKHGRYGVPLYLMYTPENPATPKVLEQVLTLDKFKKSL
;
A
#
# COMPACT_ATOMS: atom_id res chain seq x y z
N ASP A 1 2.01 2.40 50.06
CA ASP A 1 0.70 1.94 49.56
C ASP A 1 0.85 0.96 48.42
N ASN A 2 1.44 -0.21 48.68
CA ASN A 2 1.62 -1.24 47.67
C ASN A 2 0.48 -2.24 47.76
N TYR A 3 0.02 -2.73 46.61
CA TYR A 3 -0.84 -3.91 46.57
C TYR A 3 0.02 -5.14 46.91
N LYS A 4 -0.54 -6.07 47.69
CA LYS A 4 0.10 -7.36 47.98
C LYS A 4 -0.85 -8.47 47.54
N ILE A 5 -0.41 -9.29 46.61
CA ILE A 5 -1.13 -10.49 46.18
C ILE A 5 -0.46 -11.68 46.88
N LEU A 6 -1.17 -12.41 47.74
CA LEU A 6 -0.66 -13.67 48.28
C LEU A 6 -1.19 -14.84 47.46
N ILE A 7 -0.30 -15.79 47.22
CA ILE A 7 -0.53 -16.93 46.35
C ILE A 7 -0.14 -18.17 47.17
N ASP A 8 -1.12 -18.97 47.56
CA ASP A 8 -0.91 -20.16 48.38
C ASP A 8 -0.75 -21.41 47.50
N GLY A 9 0.16 -22.30 47.90
CA GLY A 9 0.36 -23.60 47.25
C GLY A 9 1.36 -23.59 46.09
N LEU A 10 2.10 -22.49 45.90
CA LEU A 10 3.15 -22.39 44.90
C LEU A 10 4.53 -22.62 45.54
N THR A 11 5.11 -23.80 45.31
CA THR A 11 6.47 -24.11 45.77
C THR A 11 7.50 -23.56 44.79
N ASN A 12 8.10 -22.42 45.14
CA ASN A 12 9.28 -21.84 44.51
C ASN A 12 9.14 -21.47 43.01
N PRO A 13 8.23 -20.53 42.65
CA PRO A 13 8.13 -20.02 41.28
C PRO A 13 9.40 -19.28 40.84
N GLU A 14 9.81 -19.45 39.59
CA GLU A 14 10.97 -18.75 39.01
C GLU A 14 10.62 -17.31 38.65
N LYS A 15 9.39 -17.04 38.17
CA LYS A 15 8.90 -15.70 37.84
C LYS A 15 7.39 -15.57 38.04
N ILE A 16 6.97 -14.50 38.70
CA ILE A 16 5.56 -14.10 38.78
C ILE A 16 5.42 -12.63 38.45
N HIS A 17 4.51 -12.31 37.54
CA HIS A 17 4.19 -10.93 37.18
C HIS A 17 2.67 -10.72 37.11
N PHE A 18 2.20 -9.62 37.69
CA PHE A 18 0.83 -9.16 37.56
C PHE A 18 0.73 -8.10 36.45
N ILE A 19 -0.19 -8.31 35.52
CA ILE A 19 -0.46 -7.39 34.41
C ILE A 19 -1.84 -6.76 34.67
N PRO A 20 -1.93 -5.44 34.91
CA PRO A 20 -3.19 -4.77 35.20
C PRO A 20 -4.09 -4.73 33.95
N GLN A 21 -5.40 -4.87 34.15
CA GLN A 21 -6.40 -4.75 33.06
C GLN A 21 -6.56 -3.31 32.55
N HIS A 22 -6.24 -2.32 33.39
CA HIS A 22 -6.39 -0.90 33.12
C HIS A 22 -5.12 -0.13 33.47
N GLU A 23 -4.70 0.74 32.55
CA GLU A 23 -3.54 1.62 32.69
C GLU A 23 -3.72 2.61 33.85
N GLY A 24 -2.68 2.77 34.67
CA GLY A 24 -2.67 3.62 35.85
C GLY A 24 -3.18 2.95 37.14
N MET A 25 -3.37 1.62 37.17
CA MET A 25 -3.62 0.88 38.42
C MET A 25 -2.34 0.66 39.23
N ILE A 26 -1.22 0.41 38.55
CA ILE A 26 0.10 0.16 39.14
C ILE A 26 1.15 0.95 38.36
N VAL A 27 2.35 1.12 38.93
CA VAL A 27 3.48 1.70 38.21
C VAL A 27 4.09 0.61 37.32
N ASP A 28 3.80 0.61 36.02
CA ASP A 28 4.22 -0.45 35.09
C ASP A 28 5.75 -0.63 34.98
N SER A 29 6.51 0.42 35.29
CA SER A 29 7.97 0.39 35.30
C SER A 29 8.58 -0.02 36.64
N ALA A 30 7.78 -0.20 37.69
CA ALA A 30 8.28 -0.57 39.02
C ALA A 30 8.48 -2.09 39.13
N GLU A 31 9.54 -2.49 39.82
CA GLU A 31 9.85 -3.90 40.04
C GLU A 31 8.79 -4.55 40.95
N GLN A 32 8.21 -5.66 40.51
CA GLN A 32 7.25 -6.42 41.30
C GLN A 32 8.01 -7.41 42.18
N ALA A 33 8.23 -7.03 43.44
CA ALA A 33 9.07 -7.79 44.35
C ALA A 33 8.35 -9.05 44.86
N LEU A 34 9.05 -10.18 44.78
CA LEU A 34 8.60 -11.48 45.29
C LEU A 34 9.23 -11.75 46.65
N SER A 35 8.42 -12.10 47.64
CA SER A 35 8.90 -12.68 48.89
C SER A 35 8.18 -13.98 49.19
N THR A 36 8.93 -15.02 49.57
CA THR A 36 8.37 -16.32 49.91
C THR A 36 8.50 -16.55 51.41
N SER A 37 7.40 -16.89 52.07
CA SER A 37 7.40 -17.30 53.49
C SER A 37 6.64 -18.62 53.60
N GLY A 38 7.38 -19.72 53.76
CA GLY A 38 6.77 -21.07 53.81
C GLY A 38 6.12 -21.48 52.48
N THR A 39 4.82 -21.79 52.50
CA THR A 39 4.02 -22.23 51.35
C THR A 39 3.31 -21.09 50.60
N THR A 40 3.53 -19.85 51.05
CA THR A 40 2.85 -18.65 50.54
C THR A 40 3.86 -17.74 49.87
N THR A 41 3.60 -17.41 48.60
CA THR A 41 4.37 -16.42 47.85
C THR A 41 3.62 -15.10 47.83
N VAL A 42 4.30 -14.01 48.19
CA VAL A 42 3.76 -12.66 48.23
C VAL A 42 4.38 -11.84 47.10
N LEU A 43 3.52 -11.34 46.21
CA LEU A 43 3.89 -10.39 45.17
C LEU A 43 3.52 -8.98 45.64
N SER A 44 4.53 -8.13 45.84
CA SER A 44 4.35 -6.71 46.20
C SER A 44 4.40 -5.85 44.96
N ILE A 45 3.33 -5.09 44.71
CA ILE A 45 3.15 -4.27 43.51
C ILE A 45 2.96 -2.81 43.92
N GLU A 46 3.73 -1.91 43.33
CA GLU A 46 3.62 -0.47 43.61
C GLU A 46 2.37 0.13 42.96
N LYS A 47 1.53 0.79 43.77
CA LYS A 47 0.34 1.49 43.28
C LYS A 47 0.75 2.79 42.60
N ASP A 48 0.18 3.06 41.42
CA ASP A 48 0.36 4.35 40.76
C ASP A 48 -0.48 5.43 41.46
N THR A 49 0.17 6.18 42.34
CA THR A 49 -0.43 7.31 43.07
C THR A 49 -0.55 8.58 42.23
N LYS A 50 0.02 8.61 41.01
CA LYS A 50 -0.07 9.76 40.08
C LYS A 50 -1.27 9.64 39.13
N SER A 51 -1.86 8.46 39.01
CA SER A 51 -3.07 8.23 38.23
C SER A 51 -4.26 8.99 38.83
N LYS A 52 -4.95 9.79 38.01
CA LYS A 52 -6.18 10.53 38.41
C LYS A 52 -7.42 9.64 38.47
N LYS A 53 -7.28 8.34 38.20
CA LYS A 53 -8.39 7.38 38.19
C LYS A 53 -8.42 6.64 39.52
N GLU A 54 -9.54 6.71 40.23
CA GLU A 54 -9.78 5.87 41.40
C GLU A 54 -10.28 4.49 40.94
N PHE A 55 -9.59 3.44 41.38
CA PHE A 55 -9.97 2.06 41.10
C PHE A 55 -10.51 1.41 42.37
N THR A 56 -11.74 0.91 42.29
CA THR A 56 -12.42 0.20 43.38
C THR A 56 -12.12 -1.29 43.39
N GLU A 57 -11.54 -1.84 42.32
CA GLU A 57 -11.18 -3.24 42.16
C GLU A 57 -9.81 -3.35 41.48
N LEU A 58 -8.95 -4.23 41.97
CA LEU A 58 -7.71 -4.64 41.32
C LEU A 58 -8.05 -5.79 40.36
N GLU A 59 -8.05 -5.48 39.07
CA GLU A 59 -8.31 -6.44 37.99
C GLU A 59 -7.07 -6.62 37.11
N GLY A 60 -6.71 -7.86 36.82
CA GLY A 60 -5.58 -8.16 35.96
C GLY A 60 -5.33 -9.64 35.76
N ILE A 61 -4.22 -9.96 35.12
CA ILE A 61 -3.77 -11.32 34.88
C ILE A 61 -2.47 -11.53 35.64
N LEU A 62 -2.46 -12.56 36.48
CA LEU A 62 -1.25 -13.06 37.11
C LEU A 62 -0.61 -14.10 36.17
N ASN A 63 0.58 -13.80 35.69
CA ASN A 63 1.41 -14.71 34.92
C ASN A 63 2.39 -15.41 35.86
N VAL A 64 2.30 -16.72 35.95
CA VAL A 64 3.17 -17.58 36.76
C VAL A 64 4.00 -18.46 35.81
N ASP A 65 5.32 -18.27 35.85
CA ASP A 65 6.34 -18.99 35.07
C ASP A 65 6.06 -19.03 33.55
N GLU A 66 5.41 -18.00 33.01
CA GLU A 66 5.06 -17.86 31.59
C GLU A 66 4.15 -18.98 31.03
N LYS A 67 3.62 -19.83 31.91
CA LYS A 67 2.85 -21.03 31.55
C LYS A 67 1.45 -21.01 32.13
N HIS A 68 1.24 -20.35 33.26
CA HIS A 68 -0.04 -20.31 33.94
C HIS A 68 -0.53 -18.87 34.06
N PHE A 69 -1.72 -18.60 33.49
CA PHE A 69 -2.36 -17.30 33.53
C PHE A 69 -3.62 -17.38 34.38
N VAL A 70 -3.63 -16.68 35.51
CA VAL A 70 -4.76 -16.64 36.43
C VAL A 70 -5.38 -15.26 36.38
N LYS A 71 -6.67 -15.18 36.07
CA LYS A 71 -7.40 -13.91 36.13
C LYS A 71 -7.65 -13.56 37.59
N VAL A 72 -7.19 -12.39 38.01
CA VAL A 72 -7.39 -11.85 39.36
C VAL A 72 -8.37 -10.69 39.27
N LYS A 73 -9.45 -10.76 40.03
CA LYS A 73 -10.41 -9.66 40.23
C LYS A 73 -10.73 -9.62 41.71
N THR A 74 -10.27 -8.57 42.39
CA THR A 74 -10.46 -8.43 43.83
C THR A 74 -10.71 -6.99 44.21
N THR A 75 -11.65 -6.76 45.12
CA THR A 75 -11.84 -5.46 45.78
C THR A 75 -10.70 -5.31 46.81
N PRO A 76 -9.92 -4.21 46.80
CA PRO A 76 -8.89 -4.01 47.81
C PRO A 76 -9.57 -3.69 49.15
N GLU A 77 -9.79 -4.70 49.99
CA GLU A 77 -10.24 -4.47 51.36
C GLU A 77 -9.14 -3.76 52.16
N PHE A 78 -9.57 -2.76 52.92
CA PHE A 78 -8.73 -1.88 53.73
C PHE A 78 -8.28 -2.61 55.01
N LYS A 79 -7.49 -3.67 54.85
CA LYS A 79 -6.48 -4.23 55.78
C LYS A 79 -5.92 -5.52 55.17
N GLN A 80 -4.59 -5.60 55.23
CA GLN A 80 -3.68 -6.64 54.75
C GLN A 80 -4.23 -8.08 54.75
N GLU A 81 -3.91 -8.80 53.64
CA GLU A 81 -3.97 -10.25 53.37
C GLU A 81 -5.10 -10.76 52.45
N ILE A 82 -4.72 -11.16 51.23
CA ILE A 82 -5.55 -11.84 50.22
C ILE A 82 -5.10 -13.30 50.16
N THR A 83 -5.88 -14.25 50.67
CA THR A 83 -5.60 -15.70 50.60
C THR A 83 -6.24 -16.29 49.34
N VAL A 84 -5.45 -16.89 48.44
CA VAL A 84 -5.96 -17.59 47.25
C VAL A 84 -5.62 -19.07 47.38
N THR A 85 -6.62 -19.88 47.74
CA THR A 85 -6.48 -21.34 47.85
C THR A 85 -6.70 -21.99 46.47
N LEU A 86 -5.68 -22.68 45.95
CA LEU A 86 -5.81 -23.46 44.71
C LEU A 86 -6.53 -24.79 44.98
N PRO A 87 -7.49 -25.22 44.13
CA PRO A 87 -8.20 -26.48 44.32
C PRO A 87 -7.30 -27.70 44.08
N THR A 88 -7.35 -28.65 45.01
CA THR A 88 -6.59 -29.90 45.00
C THR A 88 -7.35 -31.00 44.26
N GLU A 89 -7.58 -30.86 42.95
CA GLU A 89 -7.82 -32.00 42.04
C GLU A 89 -7.92 -31.51 40.60
N VAL A 90 -6.95 -31.92 39.78
CA VAL A 90 -6.95 -31.69 38.34
C VAL A 90 -7.86 -32.74 37.71
N SER A 91 -9.15 -32.41 37.57
CA SER A 91 -10.02 -33.11 36.61
C SER A 91 -9.79 -32.52 35.23
N PRO A 92 -9.55 -33.33 34.17
CA PRO A 92 -9.34 -32.84 32.82
C PRO A 92 -10.67 -32.28 32.29
N THR A 93 -10.95 -31.03 32.64
CA THR A 93 -12.10 -30.31 32.12
C THR A 93 -11.69 -29.80 30.76
N GLU A 94 -12.15 -30.53 29.74
CA GLU A 94 -12.42 -30.10 28.37
C GLU A 94 -11.88 -28.70 28.05
N VAL A 95 -10.75 -28.67 27.35
CA VAL A 95 -10.23 -27.46 26.74
C VAL A 95 -11.34 -26.92 25.84
N LYS A 96 -12.07 -25.91 26.30
CA LYS A 96 -12.82 -25.06 25.39
C LYS A 96 -11.78 -24.46 24.47
N THR A 97 -11.78 -24.93 23.24
CA THR A 97 -11.10 -24.27 22.13
C THR A 97 -11.63 -22.84 22.11
N TYR A 98 -10.86 -21.91 22.65
CA TYR A 98 -11.16 -20.50 22.47
C TYR A 98 -10.87 -20.19 21.00
N THR A 99 -11.91 -20.26 20.17
CA THR A 99 -11.93 -19.46 18.95
C THR A 99 -11.69 -18.03 19.40
N VAL A 100 -10.64 -17.41 18.86
CA VAL A 100 -10.30 -16.01 19.07
C VAL A 100 -11.60 -15.19 19.05
N GLU A 101 -12.04 -14.70 20.21
CA GLU A 101 -13.15 -13.77 20.27
C GLU A 101 -12.78 -12.57 19.41
N GLU A 102 -13.68 -12.23 18.48
CA GLU A 102 -13.60 -11.08 17.60
C GLU A 102 -13.11 -9.84 18.36
N VAL A 103 -11.90 -9.40 18.02
CA VAL A 103 -11.39 -8.09 18.40
C VAL A 103 -12.38 -7.05 17.87
N LYS A 104 -13.24 -6.47 18.74
CA LYS A 104 -14.13 -5.31 18.50
C LYS A 104 -14.10 -4.83 17.05
N THR A 105 -14.73 -5.61 16.17
CA THR A 105 -14.47 -5.53 14.73
C THR A 105 -15.33 -4.43 14.10
N ASP A 106 -16.40 -4.02 14.75
CA ASP A 106 -17.42 -3.15 14.14
C ASP A 106 -16.91 -1.77 13.75
N LYS A 107 -16.22 -1.04 14.63
CA LYS A 107 -15.75 0.33 14.30
C LYS A 107 -14.59 0.31 13.30
N THR A 108 -13.67 -0.63 13.42
CA THR A 108 -12.51 -0.73 12.53
C THR A 108 -12.92 -1.23 11.16
N LEU A 109 -13.80 -2.23 11.07
CA LEU A 109 -14.31 -2.74 9.80
C LEU A 109 -15.18 -1.72 9.09
N GLN A 110 -16.13 -1.08 9.78
CA GLN A 110 -16.97 -0.04 9.17
C GLN A 110 -16.12 1.13 8.64
N LEU A 111 -15.12 1.56 9.41
CA LEU A 111 -14.21 2.62 8.98
C LEU A 111 -13.36 2.20 7.78
N THR A 112 -12.84 0.96 7.78
CA THR A 112 -12.12 0.39 6.63
C THR A 112 -13.00 0.33 5.39
N LEU A 113 -14.24 -0.17 5.51
CA LEU A 113 -15.17 -0.26 4.38
C LEU A 113 -15.57 1.13 3.86
N LEU A 114 -15.73 2.11 4.75
CA LEU A 114 -15.95 3.50 4.38
C LEU A 114 -14.76 4.06 3.60
N PHE A 115 -13.53 3.87 4.08
CA PHE A 115 -12.33 4.32 3.36
C PHE A 115 -12.11 3.57 2.04
N ALA A 116 -12.44 2.29 1.98
CA ALA A 116 -12.40 1.49 0.75
C ALA A 116 -13.41 2.02 -0.27
N PHE A 117 -14.63 2.31 0.17
CA PHE A 117 -15.67 2.92 -0.67
C PHE A 117 -15.27 4.33 -1.14
N LEU A 118 -14.77 5.17 -0.25
CA LEU A 118 -14.24 6.50 -0.58
C LEU A 118 -13.06 6.40 -1.55
N GLY A 119 -12.15 5.44 -1.36
CA GLY A 119 -11.06 5.14 -2.28
C GLY A 119 -11.59 4.78 -3.67
N GLY A 120 -12.62 3.93 -3.74
CA GLY A 120 -13.35 3.60 -4.97
C GLY A 120 -13.95 4.82 -5.66
N LEU A 121 -14.53 5.75 -4.89
CA LEU A 121 -15.03 7.01 -5.42
C LEU A 121 -13.90 7.87 -6.01
N VAL A 122 -12.76 7.95 -5.33
CA VAL A 122 -11.57 8.68 -5.82
C VAL A 122 -11.07 8.11 -7.14
N LEU A 123 -11.21 6.80 -7.40
CA LEU A 123 -10.80 6.19 -8.67
C LEU A 123 -11.55 6.80 -9.87
N ASN A 124 -12.75 7.37 -9.69
CA ASN A 124 -13.49 8.05 -10.76
C ASN A 124 -12.86 9.38 -11.18
N LEU A 125 -12.05 10.02 -10.32
CA LEU A 125 -11.33 11.24 -10.65
C LEU A 125 -10.06 10.97 -11.47
N MET A 126 -9.72 9.70 -11.67
CA MET A 126 -8.51 9.33 -12.41
C MET A 126 -8.66 9.58 -13.91
N PRO A 127 -7.61 10.07 -14.57
CA PRO A 127 -7.64 10.44 -15.99
C PRO A 127 -7.99 9.28 -16.93
N CYS A 128 -7.80 8.02 -16.52
CA CYS A 128 -8.15 6.85 -17.33
C CYS A 128 -9.62 6.42 -17.23
N VAL A 129 -10.36 6.84 -16.19
CA VAL A 129 -11.76 6.42 -15.96
C VAL A 129 -12.76 7.42 -16.54
N LEU A 130 -12.42 8.71 -16.43
CA LEU A 130 -13.26 9.83 -16.86
C LEU A 130 -13.75 9.74 -18.33
N PRO A 131 -12.91 9.38 -19.32
CA PRO A 131 -13.34 9.36 -20.73
C PRO A 131 -14.39 8.29 -21.02
N VAL A 132 -14.29 7.14 -20.36
CA VAL A 132 -15.26 6.05 -20.56
C VAL A 132 -16.57 6.38 -19.87
N LEU A 133 -16.50 6.99 -18.68
CA LEU A 133 -17.68 7.40 -17.92
C LEU A 133 -18.48 8.48 -18.66
N SER A 134 -17.83 9.49 -19.26
CA SER A 134 -18.51 10.55 -20.03
C SER A 134 -19.24 9.98 -21.25
N LEU A 135 -18.56 9.14 -22.04
CA LEU A 135 -19.15 8.50 -23.22
C LEU A 135 -20.34 7.60 -22.88
N LYS A 136 -20.26 6.84 -21.78
CA LYS A 136 -21.37 5.99 -21.29
C LYS A 136 -22.53 6.79 -20.70
N ALA A 137 -22.26 7.89 -19.99
CA ALA A 137 -23.30 8.78 -19.47
C ALA A 137 -24.10 9.43 -20.61
N LEU A 138 -23.42 9.74 -21.72
CA LEU A 138 -24.04 10.38 -22.88
C LEU A 138 -24.82 9.41 -23.76
N SER A 139 -24.37 8.15 -23.89
CA SER A 139 -25.15 7.13 -24.59
C SER A 139 -26.49 6.83 -23.88
N LEU A 140 -26.52 6.90 -22.54
CA LEU A 140 -27.74 6.82 -21.74
C LEU A 140 -28.70 8.00 -21.99
N LEU A 141 -28.17 9.21 -22.17
CA LEU A 141 -28.96 10.41 -22.46
C LEU A 141 -29.60 10.39 -23.86
N HIS A 142 -28.92 9.83 -24.86
CA HIS A 142 -29.41 9.80 -26.25
C HIS A 142 -30.42 8.67 -26.55
N HIS A 143 -30.39 7.57 -25.79
CA HIS A 143 -31.17 6.35 -26.10
C HIS A 143 -32.17 5.98 -25.00
N ALA A 144 -32.72 6.99 -24.31
CA ALA A 144 -33.58 6.81 -23.14
C ALA A 144 -34.92 6.13 -23.48
N ASN A 145 -34.91 4.80 -23.61
CA ASN A 145 -36.04 3.98 -23.20
C ASN A 145 -36.01 3.94 -21.66
N HIS A 146 -36.51 5.01 -21.03
CA HIS A 146 -36.36 5.35 -19.61
C HIS A 146 -36.67 4.20 -18.63
N LYS A 147 -37.46 3.20 -19.04
CA LYS A 147 -37.88 2.06 -18.20
C LYS A 147 -36.77 1.09 -17.82
N LEU A 148 -35.68 0.98 -18.60
CA LEU A 148 -34.58 0.02 -18.35
C LEU A 148 -33.25 0.64 -17.87
N SER A 149 -33.19 1.97 -17.65
CA SER A 149 -31.95 2.66 -17.26
C SER A 149 -31.32 2.09 -15.98
N TRP A 150 -32.14 1.83 -14.94
CA TRP A 150 -31.68 1.26 -13.66
C TRP A 150 -31.10 -0.16 -13.82
N TRP A 151 -31.65 -0.97 -14.75
CA TRP A 151 -31.16 -2.31 -15.03
C TRP A 151 -29.75 -2.27 -15.65
N TYR A 152 -29.53 -1.37 -16.61
CA TYR A 152 -28.19 -1.17 -17.17
C TYR A 152 -27.20 -0.66 -16.11
N GLY A 153 -27.64 0.16 -15.16
CA GLY A 153 -26.87 0.54 -13.98
C GLY A 153 -26.39 -0.67 -13.18
N LEU A 154 -27.31 -1.55 -12.78
CA LEU A 154 -27.00 -2.76 -12.00
C LEU A 154 -26.08 -3.72 -12.76
N VAL A 155 -26.31 -3.92 -14.05
CA VAL A 155 -25.50 -4.82 -14.87
C VAL A 155 -24.08 -4.30 -15.05
N TYR A 156 -23.91 -2.98 -15.19
CA TYR A 156 -22.59 -2.36 -15.22
C TYR A 156 -21.86 -2.53 -13.88
N THR A 157 -22.56 -2.27 -12.77
CA THR A 157 -22.04 -2.51 -11.42
C THR A 157 -21.65 -3.98 -11.22
N ALA A 158 -22.46 -4.92 -11.70
CA ALA A 158 -22.16 -6.35 -11.62
C ALA A 158 -20.85 -6.70 -12.36
N GLY A 159 -20.58 -6.08 -13.51
CA GLY A 159 -19.32 -6.23 -14.24
C GLY A 159 -18.11 -5.77 -13.43
N ILE A 160 -18.21 -4.57 -12.83
CA ILE A 160 -17.16 -4.03 -11.94
C ILE A 160 -16.93 -4.95 -10.73
N MET A 161 -18.01 -5.35 -10.07
CA MET A 161 -17.95 -6.21 -8.88
C MET A 161 -17.34 -7.57 -9.21
N ALA A 162 -17.71 -8.18 -10.34
CA ALA A 162 -17.12 -9.44 -10.79
C ALA A 162 -15.60 -9.32 -10.98
N THR A 163 -15.11 -8.21 -11.54
CA THR A 163 -13.67 -7.98 -11.72
C THR A 163 -12.94 -7.75 -10.39
N PHE A 164 -13.47 -6.91 -9.49
CA PHE A 164 -12.85 -6.66 -8.18
C PHE A 164 -12.83 -7.92 -7.29
N ILE A 165 -13.92 -8.68 -7.25
CA ILE A 165 -13.99 -9.95 -6.52
C ILE A 165 -13.08 -10.99 -7.19
N GLY A 166 -13.00 -11.02 -8.52
CA GLY A 166 -12.05 -11.84 -9.25
C GLY A 166 -10.59 -11.55 -8.86
N PHE A 167 -10.22 -10.27 -8.74
CA PHE A 167 -8.89 -9.89 -8.26
C PHE A 167 -8.65 -10.31 -6.80
N ALA A 168 -9.63 -10.09 -5.92
CA ALA A 168 -9.54 -10.53 -4.52
C ALA A 168 -9.37 -12.06 -4.43
N PHE A 169 -10.13 -12.81 -5.23
CA PHE A 169 -10.04 -14.28 -5.30
C PHE A 169 -8.65 -14.72 -5.74
N ILE A 170 -8.12 -14.14 -6.81
CA ILE A 170 -6.76 -14.45 -7.30
C ILE A 170 -5.72 -14.17 -6.20
N MET A 171 -5.81 -13.03 -5.51
CA MET A 171 -4.87 -12.69 -4.44
C MET A 171 -4.97 -13.66 -3.25
N VAL A 172 -6.18 -13.98 -2.79
CA VAL A 172 -6.41 -14.92 -1.69
C VAL A 172 -5.93 -16.33 -2.07
N PHE A 173 -6.19 -16.76 -3.31
CA PHE A 173 -5.73 -18.04 -3.83
C PHE A 173 -4.20 -18.14 -3.78
N PHE A 174 -3.47 -17.14 -4.29
CA PHE A 174 -2.00 -17.14 -4.21
C PHE A 174 -1.49 -17.08 -2.77
N LYS A 175 -2.11 -16.24 -1.91
CA LYS A 175 -1.79 -16.15 -0.48
C LYS A 175 -1.91 -17.52 0.22
N GLN A 176 -2.95 -18.29 -0.07
CA GLN A 176 -3.17 -19.63 0.51
C GLN A 176 -2.17 -20.68 0.01
N ASN A 177 -1.66 -20.54 -1.22
CA ASN A 177 -0.65 -21.43 -1.77
C ASN A 177 0.79 -21.08 -1.31
N GLY A 178 0.95 -20.14 -0.37
CA GLY A 178 2.26 -19.69 0.10
C GLY A 178 3.02 -18.81 -0.90
N HIS A 179 2.37 -18.41 -2.00
CA HIS A 179 2.90 -17.43 -2.94
C HIS A 179 2.55 -16.03 -2.44
N GLU A 180 3.54 -15.31 -1.94
CA GLU A 180 3.31 -13.98 -1.41
C GLU A 180 3.11 -12.95 -2.51
N VAL A 181 1.90 -12.41 -2.56
CA VAL A 181 1.52 -11.36 -3.50
C VAL A 181 1.79 -10.01 -2.85
N GLY A 182 2.98 -9.46 -3.09
CA GLY A 182 3.27 -8.07 -2.78
C GLY A 182 2.54 -7.15 -3.75
N TRP A 183 1.84 -6.14 -3.24
CA TRP A 183 1.21 -5.14 -4.07
C TRP A 183 2.28 -4.18 -4.61
N GLY A 184 2.47 -4.14 -5.94
CA GLY A 184 3.54 -3.37 -6.59
C GLY A 184 4.77 -4.18 -7.02
N PHE A 185 4.88 -5.47 -6.69
CA PHE A 185 5.97 -6.34 -7.15
C PHE A 185 6.10 -6.35 -8.69
N GLN A 186 4.98 -6.14 -9.40
CA GLN A 186 4.96 -6.06 -10.85
C GLN A 186 5.89 -4.95 -11.37
N LEU A 187 6.05 -3.84 -10.61
CA LEU A 187 6.96 -2.76 -10.97
C LEU A 187 8.44 -3.13 -10.80
N GLN A 188 8.80 -4.25 -10.15
CA GLN A 188 10.18 -4.77 -10.11
C GLN A 188 10.54 -5.54 -11.40
N SER A 189 9.60 -5.78 -12.30
CA SER A 189 9.86 -6.43 -13.59
C SER A 189 10.03 -5.37 -14.68
N PRO A 190 11.24 -5.23 -15.29
CA PRO A 190 11.46 -4.23 -16.34
C PRO A 190 10.50 -4.38 -17.51
N VAL A 191 10.20 -5.62 -17.91
CA VAL A 191 9.27 -5.93 -19.01
C VAL A 191 7.86 -5.42 -18.70
N PHE A 192 7.41 -5.56 -17.45
CA PHE A 192 6.11 -5.04 -17.03
C PHE A 192 6.10 -3.51 -17.07
N VAL A 193 7.14 -2.85 -16.52
CA VAL A 193 7.25 -1.39 -16.53
C VAL A 193 7.31 -0.82 -17.95
N ALA A 194 8.06 -1.44 -18.85
CA ALA A 194 8.13 -1.06 -20.27
C ALA A 194 6.76 -1.19 -20.96
N THR A 195 6.08 -2.33 -20.77
CA THR A 195 4.75 -2.58 -21.35
C THR A 195 3.73 -1.58 -20.82
N LEU A 196 3.74 -1.33 -19.52
CA LEU A 196 2.88 -0.37 -18.85
C LEU A 196 3.12 1.06 -19.38
N SER A 197 4.39 1.46 -19.55
CA SER A 197 4.76 2.76 -20.12
C SER A 197 4.16 2.97 -21.52
N LEU A 198 4.21 1.94 -22.38
CA LEU A 198 3.62 1.98 -23.72
C LEU A 198 2.10 2.10 -23.67
N ILE A 199 1.43 1.37 -22.77
CA ILE A 199 -0.03 1.43 -22.60
C ILE A 199 -0.47 2.82 -22.12
N ILE A 200 0.17 3.36 -21.08
CA ILE A 200 -0.16 4.70 -20.56
C ILE A 200 0.16 5.79 -21.60
N MET A 201 1.23 5.64 -22.38
CA MET A 201 1.51 6.53 -23.50
C MET A 201 0.38 6.50 -24.54
N MET A 202 -0.11 5.32 -24.92
CA MET A 202 -1.25 5.20 -25.84
C MET A 202 -2.52 5.86 -25.29
N VAL A 203 -2.81 5.70 -24.00
CA VAL A 203 -3.96 6.37 -23.35
C VAL A 203 -3.78 7.89 -23.35
N GLY A 204 -2.59 8.41 -23.05
CA GLY A 204 -2.29 9.84 -23.13
C GLY A 204 -2.47 10.42 -24.54
N LEU A 205 -2.04 9.66 -25.56
CA LEU A 205 -2.23 10.04 -26.97
C LEU A 205 -3.71 10.04 -27.38
N GLN A 206 -4.50 9.10 -26.85
CA GLN A 206 -5.95 9.08 -27.07
C GLN A 206 -6.63 10.29 -26.42
N LEU A 207 -6.25 10.61 -25.18
CA LEU A 207 -6.76 11.77 -24.42
C LEU A 207 -6.40 13.11 -25.08
N SER A 208 -5.23 13.20 -25.71
CA SER A 208 -4.79 14.40 -26.44
C SER A 208 -5.41 14.52 -27.85
N GLY A 209 -6.32 13.63 -28.21
CA GLY A 209 -7.03 13.66 -29.50
C GLY A 209 -6.16 13.30 -30.71
N VAL A 210 -4.99 12.67 -30.50
CA VAL A 210 -4.08 12.29 -31.59
C VAL A 210 -4.72 11.22 -32.49
N PHE A 211 -5.55 10.35 -31.92
CA PHE A 211 -6.30 9.34 -32.63
C PHE A 211 -7.61 9.00 -31.90
N HIS A 212 -8.63 8.62 -32.65
CA HIS A 212 -9.88 8.09 -32.11
C HIS A 212 -10.01 6.61 -32.49
N ILE A 213 -10.12 5.74 -31.48
CA ILE A 213 -10.27 4.27 -31.67
C ILE A 213 -11.62 3.89 -32.33
N GLY A 214 -12.54 4.84 -32.43
CA GLY A 214 -13.97 4.60 -32.64
C GLY A 214 -14.45 3.99 -33.96
N THR A 215 -13.57 3.67 -34.93
CA THR A 215 -14.03 3.18 -36.26
C THR A 215 -13.30 1.96 -36.82
N SER A 216 -12.15 1.54 -36.30
CA SER A 216 -11.35 0.45 -36.91
C SER A 216 -11.52 -0.93 -36.27
N LEU A 217 -12.03 -1.02 -35.03
CA LEU A 217 -12.21 -2.27 -34.26
C LEU A 217 -13.69 -2.71 -34.15
N GLY A 218 -14.45 -2.59 -35.24
CA GLY A 218 -15.91 -2.71 -35.25
C GLY A 218 -16.54 -3.93 -34.57
N ARG A 219 -15.85 -5.09 -34.49
CA ARG A 219 -16.37 -6.28 -33.78
C ARG A 219 -16.17 -6.23 -32.26
N LEU A 220 -15.01 -5.78 -31.78
CA LEU A 220 -14.73 -5.65 -30.35
C LEU A 220 -15.46 -4.44 -29.76
N GLN A 221 -15.59 -3.37 -30.55
CA GLN A 221 -16.34 -2.18 -30.16
C GLN A 221 -17.84 -2.46 -30.04
N ASN A 222 -18.42 -3.35 -30.86
CA ASN A 222 -19.82 -3.76 -30.69
C ASN A 222 -20.06 -4.60 -29.43
N LEU A 223 -19.04 -5.29 -28.89
CA LEU A 223 -19.16 -6.01 -27.62
C LEU A 223 -19.01 -5.09 -26.39
N VAL A 224 -18.27 -3.99 -26.51
CA VAL A 224 -17.98 -3.07 -25.40
C VAL A 224 -18.87 -1.83 -25.40
N SER A 225 -19.22 -1.34 -26.59
CA SER A 225 -20.03 -0.13 -26.84
C SER A 225 -21.39 -0.45 -27.45
N GLY A 226 -21.73 -1.74 -27.56
CA GLY A 226 -23.02 -2.19 -28.07
C GLY A 226 -24.17 -1.91 -27.11
N HIS A 227 -25.38 -2.02 -27.65
CA HIS A 227 -26.61 -1.79 -26.90
C HIS A 227 -27.13 -3.14 -26.40
N GLY A 228 -27.08 -3.36 -25.08
CA GLY A 228 -27.58 -4.58 -24.45
C GLY A 228 -26.95 -4.88 -23.09
N THR A 229 -27.56 -5.82 -22.38
CA THR A 229 -27.14 -6.27 -21.04
C THR A 229 -25.71 -6.82 -21.07
N ILE A 230 -25.41 -7.71 -22.02
CA ILE A 230 -24.07 -8.33 -22.15
C ILE A 230 -23.01 -7.26 -22.40
N SER A 231 -23.24 -6.33 -23.33
CA SER A 231 -22.26 -5.28 -23.62
C SER A 231 -22.03 -4.34 -22.43
N THR A 232 -23.09 -4.08 -21.66
CA THR A 232 -23.00 -3.26 -20.44
C THR A 232 -22.20 -3.94 -19.33
N LEU A 233 -22.33 -5.26 -19.18
CA LEU A 233 -21.53 -6.06 -18.26
C LEU A 233 -20.04 -6.01 -18.63
N PHE A 234 -19.71 -6.29 -19.90
CA PHE A 234 -18.32 -6.27 -20.38
C PHE A 234 -17.70 -4.88 -20.33
N SER A 235 -18.48 -3.82 -20.54
CA SER A 235 -18.02 -2.45 -20.35
C SER A 235 -17.60 -2.18 -18.90
N GLY A 236 -18.36 -2.70 -17.92
CA GLY A 236 -18.01 -2.66 -16.49
C GLY A 236 -16.74 -3.44 -16.15
N MET A 237 -16.52 -4.60 -16.76
CA MET A 237 -15.28 -5.37 -16.57
C MET A 237 -14.06 -4.67 -17.18
N LEU A 238 -14.23 -4.14 -18.40
CA LEU A 238 -13.14 -3.50 -19.14
C LEU A 238 -12.68 -2.20 -18.46
N ILE A 239 -13.61 -1.39 -17.93
CA ILE A 239 -13.23 -0.16 -17.24
C ILE A 239 -12.38 -0.46 -16.00
N THR A 240 -12.72 -1.50 -15.23
CA THR A 240 -11.93 -1.90 -14.07
C THR A 240 -10.54 -2.38 -14.48
N LEU A 241 -10.45 -3.20 -15.53
CA LEU A 241 -9.18 -3.73 -16.02
C LEU A 241 -8.26 -2.63 -16.56
N VAL A 242 -8.80 -1.68 -17.32
CA VAL A 242 -8.05 -0.55 -17.90
C VAL A 242 -7.68 0.49 -16.84
N ALA A 243 -8.51 0.66 -15.80
CA ALA A 243 -8.20 1.55 -14.68
C ALA A 243 -7.13 1.01 -13.75
N THR A 244 -7.05 -0.32 -13.56
CA THR A 244 -6.09 -0.98 -12.65
C THR A 244 -4.64 -0.44 -12.71
N PRO A 245 -4.03 -0.20 -13.89
CA PRO A 245 -2.68 0.37 -13.96
C PRO A 245 -2.55 1.79 -13.40
N CYS A 246 -3.55 2.66 -13.56
CA CYS A 246 -3.49 4.04 -13.06
C CYS A 246 -3.94 4.18 -11.61
N THR A 247 -4.77 3.25 -11.13
CA THR A 247 -5.25 3.22 -9.75
C THR A 247 -4.21 2.69 -8.78
N ALA A 248 -3.12 2.15 -9.32
CA ALA A 248 -2.15 1.43 -8.54
C ALA A 248 -1.62 2.25 -7.34
N PRO A 249 -0.93 3.39 -7.51
CA PRO A 249 -0.33 4.11 -6.39
C PRO A 249 -1.30 4.46 -5.25
N PHE A 250 -2.58 4.65 -5.58
CA PHE A 250 -3.63 5.03 -4.63
C PHE A 250 -4.25 3.84 -3.90
N MET A 251 -4.22 2.65 -4.49
CA MET A 251 -4.76 1.44 -3.88
C MET A 251 -3.74 0.71 -2.98
N ALA A 252 -2.48 1.15 -2.99
CA ALA A 252 -1.37 0.47 -2.30
C ALA A 252 -1.63 0.15 -0.82
N ALA A 253 -2.03 1.15 -0.05
CA ALA A 253 -2.30 1.01 1.37
C ALA A 253 -3.53 0.13 1.64
N ALA A 254 -4.59 0.30 0.86
CA ALA A 254 -5.83 -0.47 1.00
C ALA A 254 -5.59 -1.96 0.71
N VAL A 255 -4.83 -2.28 -0.34
CA VAL A 255 -4.51 -3.66 -0.68
C VAL A 255 -3.50 -4.26 0.30
N ALA A 256 -2.47 -3.51 0.71
CA ALA A 256 -1.52 -3.96 1.72
C ALA A 256 -2.21 -4.31 3.05
N PHE A 257 -3.17 -3.49 3.49
CA PHE A 257 -4.03 -3.81 4.63
C PHE A 257 -4.90 -5.05 4.36
N ALA A 258 -5.58 -5.11 3.21
CA ALA A 258 -6.44 -6.25 2.87
C ALA A 258 -5.68 -7.59 2.84
N LEU A 259 -4.38 -7.58 2.51
CA LEU A 259 -3.51 -8.75 2.51
C LEU A 259 -3.13 -9.23 3.92
N THR A 260 -3.15 -8.38 4.94
CA THR A 260 -2.91 -8.80 6.33
C THR A 260 -4.16 -9.33 7.03
N GLN A 261 -5.34 -9.13 6.44
CA GLN A 261 -6.62 -9.55 7.01
C GLN A 261 -7.05 -10.98 6.60
N PRO A 262 -8.01 -11.58 7.33
CA PRO A 262 -8.71 -12.78 6.91
C PRO A 262 -9.41 -12.62 5.55
N SER A 263 -9.59 -13.74 4.83
CA SER A 263 -10.10 -13.73 3.45
C SER A 263 -11.44 -13.00 3.27
N GLU A 264 -12.33 -13.10 4.26
CA GLU A 264 -13.64 -12.44 4.27
C GLU A 264 -13.51 -10.90 4.20
N ILE A 265 -12.63 -10.33 5.02
CA ILE A 265 -12.40 -8.88 5.07
C ILE A 265 -11.74 -8.41 3.77
N THR A 266 -10.86 -9.23 3.16
CA THR A 266 -10.30 -8.94 1.83
C THR A 266 -11.40 -8.81 0.78
N TYR A 267 -12.33 -9.79 0.70
CA TYR A 267 -13.45 -9.72 -0.24
C TYR A 267 -14.36 -8.52 -0.01
N LEU A 268 -14.67 -8.21 1.25
CA LEU A 268 -15.50 -7.04 1.60
C LEU A 268 -14.81 -5.73 1.23
N THR A 269 -13.50 -5.61 1.44
CA THR A 269 -12.72 -4.41 1.08
C THR A 269 -12.72 -4.19 -0.43
N PHE A 270 -12.39 -5.22 -1.23
CA PHE A 270 -12.42 -5.12 -2.69
C PHE A 270 -13.84 -4.87 -3.21
N GLY A 271 -14.85 -5.47 -2.58
CA GLY A 271 -16.25 -5.20 -2.89
C GLY A 271 -16.65 -3.76 -2.63
N ALA A 272 -16.27 -3.19 -1.48
CA ALA A 272 -16.54 -1.78 -1.15
C ALA A 272 -15.84 -0.82 -2.14
N MET A 273 -14.60 -1.11 -2.55
CA MET A 273 -13.90 -0.34 -3.58
C MET A 273 -14.61 -0.42 -4.94
N GLY A 274 -15.02 -1.62 -5.35
CA GLY A 274 -15.79 -1.83 -6.58
C GLY A 274 -17.12 -1.08 -6.58
N LEU A 275 -17.83 -1.09 -5.45
CA LEU A 275 -19.05 -0.30 -5.25
C LEU A 275 -18.77 1.20 -5.33
N GLY A 276 -17.69 1.69 -4.72
CA GLY A 276 -17.28 3.09 -4.82
C GLY A 276 -16.99 3.52 -6.26
N LEU A 277 -16.31 2.68 -7.05
CA LEU A 277 -16.07 2.93 -8.47
C LEU A 277 -17.38 2.96 -9.25
N ALA A 278 -18.30 2.03 -8.99
CA ALA A 278 -19.58 1.92 -9.70
C ALA A 278 -20.61 2.98 -9.27
N PHE A 279 -20.44 3.59 -8.10
CA PHE A 279 -21.43 4.46 -7.47
C PHE A 279 -21.88 5.64 -8.35
N PRO A 280 -20.99 6.43 -9.00
CA PRO A 280 -21.44 7.57 -9.81
C PRO A 280 -22.33 7.14 -10.98
N TYR A 281 -21.98 6.03 -11.66
CA TYR A 281 -22.79 5.50 -12.76
C TYR A 281 -24.14 4.98 -12.26
N LEU A 282 -24.13 4.21 -11.17
CA LEU A 282 -25.35 3.70 -10.55
C LEU A 282 -26.27 4.86 -10.14
N ALA A 283 -25.74 5.86 -9.44
CA ALA A 283 -26.49 7.06 -9.04
C ALA A 283 -27.11 7.79 -10.24
N MET A 284 -26.36 7.96 -11.34
CA MET A 284 -26.87 8.57 -12.56
C MET A 284 -28.01 7.77 -13.21
N THR A 285 -27.97 6.44 -13.15
CA THR A 285 -29.04 5.59 -13.71
C THR A 285 -30.32 5.56 -12.88
N PHE A 286 -30.22 5.70 -11.55
CA PHE A 286 -31.36 5.81 -10.63
C PHE A 286 -31.96 7.21 -10.60
N MET A 287 -31.11 8.25 -10.68
CA MET A 287 -31.51 9.65 -10.58
C MET A 287 -31.14 10.39 -11.88
N PRO A 288 -31.99 10.34 -12.93
CA PRO A 288 -31.71 10.98 -14.22
C PRO A 288 -31.64 12.51 -14.13
N PHE A 289 -32.08 13.11 -13.02
CA PHE A 289 -31.88 14.54 -12.74
C PHE A 289 -30.39 14.90 -12.61
N LEU A 290 -29.56 13.99 -12.06
CA LEU A 290 -28.13 14.21 -11.90
C LEU A 290 -27.39 14.33 -13.24
N LEU A 291 -27.93 13.69 -14.29
CA LEU A 291 -27.42 13.80 -15.66
C LEU A 291 -27.60 15.21 -16.26
N ARG A 292 -28.53 16.01 -15.73
CA ARG A 292 -28.74 17.40 -16.19
C ARG A 292 -27.72 18.38 -15.59
N LEU A 293 -27.04 17.98 -14.51
CA LEU A 293 -25.99 18.77 -13.87
C LEU A 293 -24.66 18.67 -14.63
N LEU A 294 -24.48 17.61 -15.44
CA LEU A 294 -23.26 17.41 -16.22
C LEU A 294 -23.19 18.40 -17.39
N PRO A 295 -22.01 19.03 -17.62
CA PRO A 295 -21.81 19.87 -18.79
C PRO A 295 -21.97 19.03 -20.06
N LYS A 296 -22.65 19.59 -21.06
CA LYS A 296 -22.84 18.91 -22.35
C LYS A 296 -21.46 18.66 -23.02
N PRO A 297 -21.28 17.50 -23.69
CA PRO A 297 -20.06 17.21 -24.45
C PRO A 297 -19.86 18.27 -25.52
N GLY A 298 -18.63 18.74 -25.68
CA GLY A 298 -18.31 19.84 -26.57
C GLY A 298 -16.85 20.27 -26.43
N ALA A 299 -16.54 21.53 -26.78
CA ALA A 299 -15.17 22.05 -26.74
C ALA A 299 -14.52 21.94 -25.36
N TRP A 300 -15.29 22.14 -24.28
CA TRP A 300 -14.80 22.02 -22.91
C TRP A 300 -14.32 20.60 -22.58
N GLU A 301 -15.03 19.56 -23.03
CA GLU A 301 -14.63 18.17 -22.83
C GLU A 301 -13.29 17.88 -23.50
N ILE A 302 -13.08 18.39 -24.71
CA ILE A 302 -11.83 18.20 -25.46
C ILE A 302 -10.67 18.91 -24.75
N THR A 303 -10.85 20.15 -24.29
CA THR A 303 -9.82 20.87 -23.53
C THR A 303 -9.51 20.16 -22.20
N PHE A 304 -10.52 19.63 -21.52
CA PHE A 304 -10.35 18.87 -20.28
C PHE A 304 -9.61 17.55 -20.50
N GLN A 305 -9.94 16.79 -21.56
CA GLN A 305 -9.20 15.58 -21.94
C GLN A 305 -7.74 15.87 -22.29
N ASN A 306 -7.47 16.94 -23.04
CA ASN A 306 -6.11 17.39 -23.33
C ASN A 306 -5.33 17.75 -22.06
N PHE A 307 -5.99 18.41 -21.10
CA PHE A 307 -5.39 18.70 -19.79
C PHE A 307 -5.04 17.42 -19.02
N LEU A 308 -5.93 16.42 -19.02
CA LEU A 308 -5.72 15.13 -18.36
C LEU A 308 -4.66 14.25 -19.05
N ALA A 309 -4.28 14.53 -20.30
CA ALA A 309 -3.18 13.85 -20.97
C ALA A 309 -1.81 14.18 -20.34
N PHE A 310 -1.61 15.39 -19.81
CA PHE A 310 -0.32 15.80 -19.22
C PHE A 310 0.07 14.97 -17.98
N PRO A 311 -0.81 14.72 -17.00
CA PRO A 311 -0.53 13.77 -15.91
C PRO A 311 -0.19 12.35 -16.40
N MET A 312 -0.78 11.90 -17.51
CA MET A 312 -0.45 10.59 -18.09
C MET A 312 0.96 10.58 -18.67
N TYR A 313 1.35 11.62 -19.40
CA TYR A 313 2.73 11.75 -19.86
C TYR A 313 3.73 11.89 -18.71
N ALA A 314 3.38 12.61 -17.65
CA ALA A 314 4.20 12.67 -16.44
C ALA A 314 4.38 11.28 -15.80
N THR A 315 3.33 10.44 -15.81
CA THR A 315 3.41 9.05 -15.34
C THR A 315 4.32 8.21 -16.23
N VAL A 316 4.27 8.38 -17.57
CA VAL A 316 5.20 7.70 -18.48
C VAL A 316 6.64 8.09 -18.20
N LEU A 317 6.92 9.39 -17.98
CA LEU A 317 8.27 9.86 -17.63
C LEU A 317 8.76 9.23 -16.32
N TRP A 318 7.88 9.14 -15.31
CA TRP A 318 8.20 8.46 -14.05
C TRP A 318 8.48 6.97 -14.25
N LEU A 319 7.67 6.26 -15.04
CA LEU A 319 7.90 4.84 -15.33
C LEU A 319 9.18 4.59 -16.13
N VAL A 320 9.52 5.48 -17.07
CA VAL A 320 10.80 5.44 -17.80
C VAL A 320 11.98 5.62 -16.86
N TRP A 321 11.87 6.52 -15.89
CA TRP A 321 12.89 6.67 -14.83
C TRP A 321 12.99 5.40 -13.97
N VAL A 322 11.87 4.85 -13.50
CA VAL A 322 11.83 3.58 -12.74
C VAL A 322 12.44 2.42 -13.55
N TYR A 323 12.18 2.34 -14.85
CA TYR A 323 12.77 1.35 -15.75
C TYR A 323 14.29 1.52 -15.88
N GLY A 324 14.77 2.77 -15.94
CA GLY A 324 16.20 3.09 -15.96
C GLY A 324 16.93 2.67 -14.69
N GLN A 325 16.25 2.70 -13.54
CA GLN A 325 16.83 2.22 -12.26
C GLN A 325 16.93 0.69 -12.17
N GLN A 326 16.20 -0.04 -13.02
CA GLN A 326 16.19 -1.51 -13.05
C GLN A 326 17.04 -2.12 -14.18
N THR A 327 17.48 -1.30 -15.15
CA THR A 327 18.09 -1.79 -16.39
C THR A 327 19.32 -1.00 -16.79
N SER A 328 20.01 -1.48 -17.84
CA SER A 328 21.14 -0.76 -18.41
C SER A 328 20.69 0.49 -19.17
N MET A 329 21.60 1.47 -19.33
CA MET A 329 21.34 2.65 -20.16
C MET A 329 20.95 2.29 -21.60
N ILE A 330 21.51 1.21 -22.15
CA ILE A 330 21.18 0.71 -23.50
C ILE A 330 19.70 0.32 -23.59
N ASP A 331 19.18 -0.37 -22.57
CA ASP A 331 17.78 -0.79 -22.55
C ASP A 331 16.82 0.37 -22.32
N LEU A 332 17.22 1.36 -21.53
CA LEU A 332 16.49 2.61 -21.37
C LEU A 332 16.32 3.34 -22.71
N PHE A 333 17.40 3.45 -23.49
CA PHE A 333 17.33 4.04 -24.83
C PHE A 333 16.40 3.27 -25.77
N LYS A 334 16.40 1.92 -25.73
CA LYS A 334 15.44 1.11 -26.52
C LYS A 334 13.99 1.42 -26.15
N LEU A 335 13.68 1.62 -24.87
CA LEU A 335 12.33 1.97 -24.42
C LEU A 335 11.91 3.36 -24.91
N ILE A 336 12.80 4.36 -24.82
CA ILE A 336 12.53 5.71 -25.33
C ILE A 336 12.26 5.69 -26.84
N ILE A 337 13.07 4.95 -27.60
CA ILE A 337 12.86 4.76 -29.05
C ILE A 337 11.50 4.10 -29.30
N ALA A 338 11.14 3.05 -28.56
CA ALA A 338 9.86 2.38 -28.70
C ALA A 338 8.67 3.31 -28.42
N LEU A 339 8.73 4.12 -27.36
CA LEU A 339 7.72 5.13 -27.04
C LEU A 339 7.58 6.17 -28.16
N PHE A 340 8.71 6.63 -28.72
CA PHE A 340 8.72 7.57 -29.84
C PHE A 340 8.10 6.96 -31.10
N VAL A 341 8.51 5.76 -31.49
CA VAL A 341 8.00 5.05 -32.68
C VAL A 341 6.51 4.77 -32.56
N VAL A 342 6.03 4.32 -31.38
CA VAL A 342 4.60 4.11 -31.13
C VAL A 342 3.83 5.42 -31.22
N SER A 343 4.31 6.49 -30.57
CA SER A 343 3.65 7.79 -30.59
C SER A 343 3.54 8.36 -32.01
N PHE A 344 4.62 8.27 -32.78
CA PHE A 344 4.65 8.69 -34.17
C PHE A 344 3.73 7.83 -35.05
N GLY A 345 3.77 6.50 -34.89
CA GLY A 345 2.92 5.57 -35.63
C GLY A 345 1.43 5.80 -35.40
N VAL A 346 1.04 6.04 -34.14
CA VAL A 346 -0.33 6.37 -33.74
C VAL A 346 -0.76 7.72 -34.30
N TRP A 347 0.11 8.73 -34.28
CA TRP A 347 -0.17 10.05 -34.87
C TRP A 347 -0.38 9.96 -36.40
N VAL A 348 0.46 9.19 -37.10
CA VAL A 348 0.27 8.91 -38.53
C VAL A 348 -1.06 8.21 -38.76
N PHE A 349 -1.38 7.17 -37.97
CA PHE A 349 -2.64 6.44 -38.08
C PHE A 349 -3.86 7.37 -37.91
N GLY A 350 -3.85 8.21 -36.87
CA GLY A 350 -4.91 9.20 -36.61
C GLY A 350 -5.12 10.21 -37.75
N LYS A 351 -4.03 10.69 -38.38
CA LYS A 351 -4.08 11.59 -39.55
C LYS A 351 -4.52 10.89 -40.85
N THR A 352 -4.25 9.59 -41.01
CA THR A 352 -4.53 8.86 -42.27
C THR A 352 -6.00 8.52 -42.51
N ASN A 353 -6.88 8.72 -41.53
CA ASN A 353 -8.32 8.60 -41.72
C ASN A 353 -8.97 9.76 -42.49
N VAL A 354 -8.19 10.80 -42.88
CA VAL A 354 -8.74 12.02 -43.51
C VAL A 354 -8.26 12.28 -44.95
N LEU A 355 -7.24 11.61 -45.49
CA LEU A 355 -6.82 11.85 -46.88
C LEU A 355 -6.34 10.61 -47.66
N SER A 356 -7.02 10.40 -48.80
CA SER A 356 -6.61 9.62 -49.96
C SER A 356 -5.23 10.04 -50.49
N ALA A 357 -4.15 9.38 -50.06
CA ALA A 357 -2.84 9.30 -50.75
C ALA A 357 -1.93 8.26 -50.06
N ARG A 358 -2.21 6.97 -50.27
CA ARG A 358 -1.83 5.87 -49.36
C ARG A 358 -0.44 5.23 -49.50
N PHE A 359 0.39 5.56 -50.50
CA PHE A 359 1.62 4.79 -50.75
C PHE A 359 2.93 5.59 -50.62
N ILE A 360 2.99 6.79 -51.20
CA ILE A 360 4.23 7.59 -51.28
C ILE A 360 4.66 8.15 -49.90
N LYS A 361 3.70 8.50 -49.04
CA LYS A 361 3.98 9.04 -47.69
C LYS A 361 4.44 7.99 -46.67
N LYS A 362 4.11 6.70 -46.89
CA LYS A 362 4.57 5.59 -46.04
C LYS A 362 6.05 5.29 -46.24
N ILE A 363 6.54 5.40 -47.48
CA ILE A 363 7.94 5.16 -47.83
C ILE A 363 8.84 6.27 -47.26
N VAL A 364 8.43 7.53 -47.38
CA VAL A 364 9.17 8.69 -46.83
C VAL A 364 9.24 8.64 -45.30
N GLY A 365 8.16 8.22 -44.64
CA GLY A 365 8.14 8.04 -43.18
C GLY A 365 9.05 6.90 -42.70
N TYR A 366 9.10 5.78 -43.43
CA TYR A 366 9.99 4.65 -43.12
C TYR A 366 11.47 5.01 -43.32
N LEU A 367 11.78 5.75 -44.40
CA LEU A 367 13.14 6.22 -44.69
C LEU A 367 13.65 7.23 -43.66
N PHE A 368 12.80 8.16 -43.19
CA PHE A 368 13.18 9.10 -42.13
C PHE A 368 13.40 8.42 -40.78
N LEU A 369 12.59 7.40 -40.47
CA LEU A 369 12.70 6.63 -39.23
C LEU A 369 13.96 5.77 -39.22
N ILE A 370 14.31 5.14 -40.36
CA ILE A 370 15.56 4.40 -40.53
C ILE A 370 16.78 5.33 -40.51
N ALA A 371 16.72 6.48 -41.17
CA ALA A 371 17.81 7.47 -41.17
C ALA A 371 18.05 8.09 -39.78
N SER A 372 16.99 8.31 -39.00
CA SER A 372 17.09 8.83 -37.62
C SER A 372 17.64 7.78 -36.64
N LEU A 373 17.26 6.50 -36.81
CA LEU A 373 17.84 5.37 -36.06
C LEU A 373 19.32 5.15 -36.39
N LEU A 374 19.71 5.26 -37.65
CA LEU A 374 21.11 5.17 -38.09
C LEU A 374 21.95 6.36 -37.62
N TYR A 375 21.42 7.59 -37.67
CA TYR A 375 22.09 8.79 -37.18
C TYR A 375 22.35 8.73 -35.66
N PHE A 376 21.39 8.21 -34.90
CA PHE A 376 21.51 7.98 -33.46
C PHE A 376 22.50 6.84 -33.14
N TYR A 377 22.47 5.74 -33.90
CA TYR A 377 23.39 4.62 -33.75
C TYR A 377 24.86 5.00 -34.03
N PHE A 378 25.11 5.91 -34.98
CA PHE A 378 26.46 6.36 -35.34
C PHE A 378 27.01 7.52 -34.47
N ASN A 379 26.19 8.23 -33.68
CA ASN A 379 26.64 9.38 -32.86
C ASN A 379 26.55 9.16 -31.33
N ALA A 380 26.05 8.02 -30.85
CA ALA A 380 25.95 7.75 -29.41
C ALA A 380 27.27 7.19 -28.85
N GLY A 381 28.26 8.06 -28.69
CA GLY A 381 29.54 7.77 -28.02
C GLY A 381 30.00 8.87 -27.07
N VAL A 382 29.08 9.65 -26.47
CA VAL A 382 29.43 10.86 -25.70
C VAL A 382 28.78 10.95 -24.31
N PHE A 383 27.88 10.03 -23.93
CA PHE A 383 27.10 10.21 -22.69
C PHE A 383 27.56 9.40 -21.47
N ASP A 384 28.61 8.58 -21.57
CA ASP A 384 29.13 7.82 -20.41
C ASP A 384 30.13 8.63 -19.56
N GLU A 385 30.84 9.59 -20.14
CA GLU A 385 31.93 10.31 -19.46
C GLU A 385 31.47 11.63 -18.81
N TYR A 386 30.36 12.22 -19.27
CA TYR A 386 29.89 13.53 -18.81
C TYR A 386 29.00 13.46 -17.55
N VAL A 387 28.28 12.35 -17.34
CA VAL A 387 27.33 12.19 -16.23
C VAL A 387 28.05 11.94 -14.89
N LYS A 388 29.24 11.32 -14.90
CA LYS A 388 30.07 11.15 -13.69
C LYS A 388 30.68 12.46 -13.16
N LYS A 389 30.70 13.54 -13.96
CA LYS A 389 31.44 14.78 -13.64
C LYS A 389 30.59 15.89 -13.00
N TYR A 390 29.26 15.80 -13.04
CA TYR A 390 28.36 16.92 -12.69
C TYR A 390 27.31 16.59 -11.61
N ILE A 391 27.53 15.58 -10.76
CA ILE A 391 26.75 15.43 -9.52
C ILE A 391 27.52 16.14 -8.40
N PRO A 392 27.18 17.40 -8.06
CA PRO A 392 27.71 18.02 -6.86
C PRO A 392 27.19 17.26 -5.64
N GLN A 393 28.09 16.60 -4.90
CA GLN A 393 27.80 16.14 -3.56
C GLN A 393 27.55 17.37 -2.68
N SER A 394 26.32 17.51 -2.20
CA SER A 394 26.00 18.49 -1.16
C SER A 394 26.75 18.11 0.12
N ASN A 395 27.49 19.04 0.71
CA ASN A 395 28.39 18.81 1.86
C ASN A 395 27.71 18.42 3.19
N ILE A 396 26.40 18.15 3.21
CA ILE A 396 25.70 17.62 4.38
C ILE A 396 24.64 16.63 3.89
N SER A 397 25.04 15.38 3.70
CA SER A 397 24.12 14.27 3.45
C SER A 397 24.36 13.16 4.45
N ILE A 398 23.28 12.56 4.94
CA ILE A 398 23.36 11.31 5.70
C ILE A 398 24.07 10.27 4.85
N GLU A 399 25.14 9.68 5.38
CA GLU A 399 25.83 8.55 4.75
C GLU A 399 24.96 7.30 4.91
N TRP A 400 24.64 6.65 3.79
CA TRP A 400 23.83 5.44 3.76
C TRP A 400 24.71 4.26 3.38
N ASN A 401 24.78 3.27 4.26
CA ASN A 401 25.47 2.02 3.99
C ASN A 401 24.49 0.99 3.44
N GLU A 402 24.99 0.01 2.71
CA GLU A 402 24.19 -1.11 2.23
C GLU A 402 23.73 -1.97 3.40
N TRP A 403 22.45 -2.35 3.40
CA TRP A 403 21.89 -3.19 4.45
C TRP A 403 22.40 -4.62 4.34
N SER A 404 22.85 -5.15 5.48
CA SER A 404 22.95 -6.59 5.72
C SER A 404 22.70 -6.86 7.19
N ILE A 405 22.33 -8.10 7.53
CA ILE A 405 22.19 -8.51 8.93
C ILE A 405 23.53 -8.33 9.67
N HIS A 406 24.65 -8.60 9.00
CA HIS A 406 25.98 -8.42 9.56
C HIS A 406 26.29 -6.96 9.93
N GLU A 407 25.90 -6.00 9.10
CA GLU A 407 26.09 -4.57 9.41
C GLU A 407 25.23 -4.10 10.59
N ILE A 408 24.03 -4.69 10.79
CA ILE A 408 23.22 -4.44 11.98
C ILE A 408 23.96 -4.94 13.22
N GLU A 409 24.39 -6.21 13.21
CA GLU A 409 25.09 -6.83 14.35
C GLU A 409 26.38 -6.07 14.69
N LYS A 410 27.15 -5.68 13.66
CA LYS A 410 28.36 -4.89 13.80
C LYS A 410 28.07 -3.53 14.44
N GLY A 411 27.11 -2.76 13.90
CA GLY A 411 26.75 -1.45 14.45
C GLY A 411 26.30 -1.54 15.92
N LEU A 412 25.51 -2.54 16.27
CA LEU A 412 25.07 -2.78 17.64
C LEU A 412 26.22 -3.19 18.56
N SER A 413 27.18 -4.00 18.08
CA SER A 413 28.38 -4.38 18.84
C SER A 413 29.32 -3.20 19.11
N GLU A 414 29.31 -2.19 18.24
CA GLU A 414 30.01 -0.90 18.41
C GLU A 414 29.27 0.06 19.36
N GLY A 415 28.13 -0.35 19.93
CA GLY A 415 27.31 0.48 20.82
C GLY A 415 26.54 1.59 20.09
N ARG A 416 26.34 1.45 18.78
CA ARG A 416 25.65 2.45 17.95
C ARG A 416 24.22 2.01 17.67
N PRO A 417 23.23 2.92 17.77
CA PRO A 417 21.90 2.67 17.21
C PRO A 417 21.97 2.44 15.70
N VAL A 418 21.17 1.52 15.18
CA VAL A 418 21.12 1.19 13.75
C VAL A 418 19.72 1.47 13.21
N PHE A 419 19.64 2.35 12.22
CA PHE A 419 18.42 2.63 11.49
C PHE A 419 18.42 1.93 10.14
N VAL A 420 17.38 1.18 9.83
CA VAL A 420 17.24 0.48 8.55
C VAL A 420 16.05 1.04 7.77
N ASN A 421 16.32 1.50 6.56
CA ASN A 421 15.33 1.97 5.59
C ASN A 421 15.12 0.94 4.49
N PHE A 422 14.02 0.18 4.56
CA PHE A 422 13.56 -0.66 3.46
C PHE A 422 12.78 0.21 2.47
N THR A 423 13.35 0.42 1.29
CA THR A 423 12.87 1.39 0.28
C THR A 423 12.88 0.78 -1.11
N ALA A 424 12.31 1.50 -2.08
CA ALA A 424 12.44 1.19 -3.50
C ALA A 424 12.20 2.44 -4.34
N ASP A 425 12.76 2.48 -5.55
CA ASP A 425 12.59 3.61 -6.47
C ASP A 425 11.16 3.73 -7.02
N TRP A 426 10.46 2.61 -7.17
CA TRP A 426 9.05 2.57 -7.57
C TRP A 426 8.07 2.93 -6.43
N CYS A 427 8.57 3.07 -5.19
CA CYS A 427 7.76 3.38 -4.01
C CYS A 427 7.64 4.89 -3.79
N ILE A 428 6.50 5.48 -4.17
CA ILE A 428 6.28 6.93 -4.06
C ILE A 428 6.37 7.43 -2.61
N THR A 429 5.78 6.71 -1.65
CA THR A 429 5.83 7.06 -0.22
C THR A 429 7.26 7.06 0.29
N CYS A 430 8.08 6.12 -0.16
CA CYS A 430 9.49 6.04 0.20
C CYS A 430 10.24 7.30 -0.27
N LYS A 431 10.00 7.75 -1.51
CA LYS A 431 10.61 8.97 -2.05
C LYS A 431 10.14 10.24 -1.36
N VAL A 432 8.87 10.31 -0.99
CA VAL A 432 8.37 11.44 -0.19
C VAL A 432 9.08 11.50 1.17
N ASN A 433 9.21 10.38 1.88
CA ASN A 433 9.92 10.35 3.16
C ASN A 433 11.42 10.65 3.02
N GLU A 434 12.09 10.16 1.97
CA GLU A 434 13.48 10.50 1.66
C GLU A 434 13.70 12.01 1.53
N LEU A 435 12.81 12.68 0.80
CA LEU A 435 12.89 14.13 0.58
C LEU A 435 12.52 14.94 1.83
N THR A 436 11.49 14.51 2.57
CA THR A 436 10.91 15.30 3.68
C THR A 436 11.57 15.05 5.03
N THR A 437 12.12 13.85 5.25
CA THR A 437 12.68 13.45 6.54
C THR A 437 14.19 13.33 6.49
N PHE A 438 14.75 12.69 5.46
CA PHE A 438 16.18 12.36 5.43
C PHE A 438 17.05 13.39 4.72
N LYS A 439 16.53 14.12 3.72
CA LYS A 439 17.25 15.22 3.05
C LYS A 439 17.14 16.57 3.80
N SER A 440 17.30 16.56 5.12
CA SER A 440 17.35 17.79 5.92
C SER A 440 18.62 17.88 6.75
N GLU A 441 19.17 19.10 6.88
CA GLU A 441 20.34 19.36 7.73
C GLU A 441 20.07 18.95 9.19
N ALA A 442 18.83 19.14 9.65
CA ALA A 442 18.40 18.74 10.98
C ALA A 442 18.39 17.21 11.18
N ALA A 443 18.15 16.42 10.13
CA ALA A 443 18.27 14.97 10.19
C ALA A 443 19.73 14.53 10.19
N ALA A 444 20.57 15.13 9.33
CA ALA A 444 22.01 14.84 9.30
C ALA A 444 22.68 15.12 10.65
N LYS A 445 22.41 16.30 11.25
CA LYS A 445 22.89 16.66 12.59
C LYS A 445 22.39 15.70 13.67
N PHE A 446 21.14 15.25 13.59
CA PHE A 446 20.61 14.28 14.54
C PHE A 446 21.33 12.94 14.46
N VAL A 447 21.48 12.40 13.24
CA VAL A 447 22.21 11.15 12.96
C VAL A 447 23.63 11.23 13.49
N GLU A 448 24.35 12.31 13.18
CA GLU A 448 25.71 12.55 13.64
C GLU A 448 25.79 12.65 15.17
N SER A 449 24.91 13.46 15.78
CA SER A 449 24.89 13.67 17.24
C SER A 449 24.59 12.41 18.06
N LYS A 450 23.86 11.46 17.46
CA LYS A 450 23.47 10.20 18.09
C LYS A 450 24.30 9.01 17.61
N GLY A 451 25.26 9.23 16.70
CA GLY A 451 26.12 8.18 16.15
C GLY A 451 25.37 7.07 15.41
N ILE A 452 24.20 7.37 14.83
CA ILE A 452 23.31 6.36 14.23
C ILE A 452 23.96 5.78 12.97
N LEU A 453 24.04 4.45 12.88
CA LEU A 453 24.39 3.76 11.65
C LEU A 453 23.16 3.68 10.74
N MET A 454 23.23 4.31 9.57
CA MET A 454 22.11 4.39 8.63
C MET A 454 22.29 3.36 7.52
N LEU A 455 21.40 2.37 7.46
CA LEU A 455 21.41 1.29 6.48
C LEU A 455 20.25 1.43 5.50
N LYS A 456 20.51 1.19 4.21
CA LYS A 456 19.51 1.18 3.14
C LYS A 456 19.35 -0.23 2.59
N ALA A 457 18.15 -0.79 2.72
CA ALA A 457 17.75 -2.03 2.04
C ALA A 457 16.96 -1.64 0.77
N ASP A 458 17.63 -1.66 -0.38
CA ASP A 458 17.07 -1.25 -1.66
C ASP A 458 16.35 -2.40 -2.38
N TRP A 459 15.02 -2.40 -2.32
CA TRP A 459 14.16 -3.41 -2.93
C TRP A 459 13.60 -2.98 -4.29
N THR A 460 14.33 -2.11 -5.00
CA THR A 460 14.00 -1.74 -6.39
C THR A 460 14.03 -2.95 -7.31
N MET A 461 15.02 -3.81 -7.12
CA MET A 461 15.10 -5.13 -7.74
C MET A 461 14.70 -6.21 -6.74
N LYS A 462 14.30 -7.39 -7.26
CA LYS A 462 13.96 -8.53 -6.40
C LYS A 462 15.17 -8.99 -5.61
N ASP A 463 15.02 -9.00 -4.29
CA ASP A 463 15.99 -9.57 -3.35
C ASP A 463 15.27 -10.46 -2.33
N GLU A 464 15.72 -11.72 -2.25
CA GLU A 464 15.16 -12.74 -1.37
C GLU A 464 15.48 -12.54 0.11
N SER A 465 16.63 -11.94 0.42
CA SER A 465 17.03 -11.64 1.80
C SER A 465 16.20 -10.49 2.37
N ILE A 466 16.03 -9.42 1.58
CA ILE A 466 15.17 -8.28 1.92
C ILE A 466 13.71 -8.74 2.07
N ARG A 467 13.23 -9.60 1.15
CA ARG A 467 11.88 -10.18 1.21
C ARG A 467 11.65 -10.92 2.52
N LYS A 468 12.56 -11.83 2.92
CA LYS A 468 12.44 -12.59 4.17
C LYS A 468 12.44 -11.70 5.40
N GLU A 469 13.25 -10.65 5.41
CA GLU A 469 13.27 -9.72 6.53
C GLU A 469 11.96 -8.92 6.61
N LEU A 470 11.42 -8.41 5.49
CA LEU A 470 10.11 -7.74 5.46
C LEU A 470 9.01 -8.65 6.05
N GLN A 471 9.01 -9.94 5.72
CA GLN A 471 8.04 -10.91 6.22
C GLN A 471 8.13 -11.16 7.71
N LYS A 472 9.36 -11.22 8.25
CA LYS A 472 9.60 -11.37 9.69
C LYS A 472 8.91 -10.26 10.48
N HIS A 473 8.77 -9.08 9.89
CA HIS A 473 8.06 -7.92 10.46
C HIS A 473 6.60 -7.79 9.99
N GLY A 474 6.03 -8.82 9.36
CA GLY A 474 4.64 -8.83 8.89
C GLY A 474 4.38 -7.81 7.78
N ARG A 475 5.36 -7.59 6.89
CA ARG A 475 5.26 -6.68 5.75
C ARG A 475 5.44 -7.42 4.43
N TYR A 476 4.58 -7.08 3.46
CA TYR A 476 4.61 -7.60 2.09
C TYR A 476 5.00 -6.52 1.07
N GLY A 477 5.58 -5.41 1.54
CA GLY A 477 5.87 -4.22 0.74
C GLY A 477 6.70 -3.18 1.51
N VAL A 478 7.23 -2.22 0.77
CA VAL A 478 7.94 -1.04 1.29
C VAL A 478 7.00 0.19 1.31
N PRO A 479 7.22 1.19 2.20
CA PRO A 479 8.35 1.33 3.13
C PRO A 479 8.20 0.50 4.41
N LEU A 480 9.34 0.06 4.95
CA LEU A 480 9.49 -0.39 6.34
C LEU A 480 10.70 0.32 6.96
N TYR A 481 10.52 0.84 8.16
CA TYR A 481 11.57 1.53 8.91
C TYR A 481 11.77 0.83 10.25
N LEU A 482 13.00 0.44 10.54
CA LEU A 482 13.37 -0.22 11.78
C LEU A 482 14.44 0.60 12.51
N MET A 483 14.27 0.80 13.80
CA MET A 483 15.30 1.36 14.68
C MET A 483 15.72 0.31 15.69
N TYR A 484 16.98 -0.13 15.60
CA TYR A 484 17.63 -1.00 16.58
C TYR A 484 18.44 -0.14 17.55
N THR A 485 18.40 -0.49 18.84
CA THR A 485 19.23 0.17 19.85
C THR A 485 20.07 -0.86 20.59
N PRO A 486 21.26 -0.49 21.11
CA PRO A 486 22.09 -1.41 21.89
C PRO A 486 21.40 -1.97 23.14
N GLU A 487 20.41 -1.27 23.73
CA GLU A 487 19.64 -1.77 24.87
C GLU A 487 18.67 -2.90 24.46
N ASN A 488 18.25 -2.93 23.20
CA ASN A 488 17.30 -3.92 22.68
C ASN A 488 17.69 -4.40 21.28
N PRO A 489 18.79 -5.17 21.16
CA PRO A 489 19.34 -5.59 19.88
C PRO A 489 18.45 -6.61 19.15
N ALA A 490 17.60 -7.34 19.87
CA ALA A 490 16.77 -8.42 19.31
C ALA A 490 15.42 -7.95 18.77
N THR A 491 14.85 -6.86 19.31
CA THR A 491 13.52 -6.38 18.89
C THR A 491 13.57 -4.91 18.46
N PRO A 492 13.66 -4.63 17.14
CA PRO A 492 13.69 -3.25 16.66
C PRO A 492 12.34 -2.55 16.86
N LYS A 493 12.40 -1.24 17.10
CA LYS A 493 11.22 -0.38 17.05
C LYS A 493 10.79 -0.20 15.59
N VAL A 494 9.64 -0.76 15.23
CA VAL A 494 9.03 -0.58 13.91
C VAL A 494 8.37 0.80 13.83
N LEU A 495 8.76 1.62 12.85
CA LEU A 495 8.19 2.95 12.68
C LEU A 495 7.07 2.97 11.63
N GLU A 496 6.30 4.05 11.65
CA GLU A 496 5.19 4.27 10.73
C GLU A 496 5.64 4.48 9.29
N GLN A 497 4.78 4.11 8.32
CA GLN A 497 5.06 4.25 6.89
C GLN A 497 5.16 5.71 6.43
N VAL A 498 4.44 6.62 7.09
CA VAL A 498 4.60 8.07 6.90
C VAL A 498 5.53 8.56 8.00
N LEU A 499 6.81 8.65 7.67
CA LEU A 499 7.84 9.01 8.63
C LEU A 499 8.15 10.50 8.52
N THR A 500 7.87 11.25 9.58
CA THR A 500 8.27 12.65 9.71
C THR A 500 9.57 12.78 10.50
N LEU A 501 10.27 13.91 10.35
CA LEU A 501 11.50 14.19 11.09
C LEU A 501 11.34 14.06 12.61
N ASP A 502 10.22 14.51 13.17
CA ASP A 502 9.97 14.40 14.62
C ASP A 502 9.78 12.95 15.06
N LYS A 503 9.09 12.13 14.25
CA LYS A 503 8.92 10.70 14.52
C LYS A 503 10.23 9.94 14.41
N PHE A 504 11.06 10.32 13.43
CA PHE A 504 12.42 9.79 13.31
C PHE A 504 13.27 10.16 14.54
N LYS A 505 13.22 11.41 15.00
CA LYS A 505 13.96 11.83 16.19
C LYS A 505 13.51 11.14 17.49
N LYS A 506 12.22 10.85 17.64
CA LYS A 506 11.63 10.11 18.77
C LYS A 506 11.80 8.59 18.69
N SER A 507 12.44 8.09 17.64
CA SER A 507 12.67 6.64 17.49
C SER A 507 13.78 6.15 18.42
N LEU A 508 14.73 7.03 18.75
CA LEU A 508 15.68 6.98 19.87
C LEU A 508 15.14 7.84 21.01
#